data_AF-A0AAW9YDP9-F1
#
_entry.id   AF-A0AAW9YDP9-F1
#
_cell.length_a   1.000
_cell.length_b   1.000
_cell.length_c   1.000
_cell.angle_alpha   90.00
_cell.angle_beta   90.00
_cell.angle_gamma   90.00
#
_symmetry.space_group_name_H-M   'P 1'
#
loop_
_entity.id
_entity.type
_entity.pdbx_description
1 polymer ?
#
loop_
_entity_poly.entity_id
_entity_poly.type
_entity_poly.pdbx_seq_one_letter_code
_entity_poly.pdbx_strand_id
1 'polypeptide(L)'
;MLKKSIYSCAFLFLSAFVIPAQADIFSEAHKLGAFSGAMKFCEKKYGGKEERYQWARLRVAKEVSGMSGSNKTKALLASDNAERKGTYLGNRLDKRECEGLLKLREWKRFSQR
;
A
#
# COMPACT_ATOMS: atom_id res chain seq x y z
N MET A 1 7.09 47.49 48.00
CA MET A 1 6.07 46.56 48.52
C MET A 1 4.99 46.40 47.46
N LEU A 2 4.82 45.21 46.87
CA LEU A 2 3.68 44.28 47.11
C LEU A 2 2.31 44.92 46.72
N LYS A 3 1.50 44.43 45.76
CA LYS A 3 1.04 43.05 45.52
C LYS A 3 0.42 42.85 44.12
N LYS A 4 0.51 41.59 43.68
CA LYS A 4 -0.23 40.84 42.64
C LYS A 4 -1.75 41.14 42.57
N SER A 5 -2.34 41.08 41.37
CA SER A 5 -3.28 40.02 40.94
C SER A 5 -3.89 40.37 39.57
N ILE A 6 -3.70 39.53 38.52
CA ILE A 6 -4.62 38.48 38.01
C ILE A 6 -5.93 39.14 37.50
N TYR A 7 -6.29 39.13 36.21
CA TYR A 7 -6.98 38.07 35.47
C TYR A 7 -6.79 38.32 33.96
N SER A 8 -6.34 37.32 33.19
CA SER A 8 -7.20 36.43 32.41
C SER A 8 -7.60 37.00 31.05
N CYS A 9 -6.89 36.59 30.00
CA CYS A 9 -7.53 36.29 28.71
C CYS A 9 -6.61 35.36 27.94
N ALA A 10 -6.78 34.08 28.22
CA ALA A 10 -6.37 33.00 27.35
C ALA A 10 -7.09 33.17 26.01
N PHE A 11 -6.34 33.35 24.92
CA PHE A 11 -6.79 32.92 23.60
C PHE A 11 -5.61 32.26 22.88
N LEU A 12 -5.48 30.97 23.17
CA LEU A 12 -4.73 30.01 22.37
C LEU A 12 -5.31 30.00 20.95
N PHE A 13 -4.68 30.70 20.00
CA PHE A 13 -4.85 30.37 18.59
C PHE A 13 -3.86 29.26 18.23
N LEU A 14 -4.20 28.04 18.68
CA LEU A 14 -3.59 26.82 18.18
C LEU A 14 -4.14 26.61 16.76
N SER A 15 -3.49 27.20 15.76
CA SER A 15 -3.78 26.95 14.35
C SER A 15 -3.47 25.50 14.04
N ALA A 16 -4.48 24.64 14.20
CA ALA A 16 -4.46 23.27 13.72
C ALA A 16 -4.33 23.31 12.19
N PHE A 17 -3.10 23.16 11.71
CA PHE A 17 -2.83 22.78 10.34
C PHE A 17 -3.41 21.37 10.14
N VAL A 18 -4.67 21.33 9.70
CA VAL A 18 -5.29 20.10 9.21
C VAL A 18 -4.58 19.75 7.91
N ILE A 19 -3.56 18.90 8.00
CA ILE A 19 -2.96 18.29 6.81
C ILE A 19 -4.08 17.48 6.15
N PRO A 20 -4.46 17.76 4.89
CA PRO A 20 -5.46 16.95 4.23
C PRO A 20 -4.88 15.56 4.09
N ALA A 21 -5.56 14.57 4.69
CA ALA A 21 -5.28 13.17 4.42
C ALA A 21 -5.43 12.97 2.92
N GLN A 22 -4.33 12.68 2.22
CA GLN A 22 -4.36 12.33 0.81
C GLN A 22 -5.28 11.13 0.67
N ALA A 23 -6.45 11.33 0.07
CA ALA A 23 -7.35 10.25 -0.28
C ALA A 23 -6.56 9.30 -1.18
N ASP A 24 -6.32 8.09 -0.67
CA ASP A 24 -5.59 7.08 -1.40
C ASP A 24 -6.38 6.75 -2.67
N ILE A 25 -5.83 7.10 -3.84
CA ILE A 25 -6.53 7.03 -5.14
C ILE A 25 -7.00 5.60 -5.44
N PHE A 26 -6.33 4.61 -4.85
CA PHE A 26 -6.63 3.19 -5.01
C PHE A 26 -7.17 2.57 -3.72
N SER A 27 -8.23 1.76 -3.84
CA SER A 27 -8.70 0.96 -2.71
C SER A 27 -7.65 -0.09 -2.29
N GLU A 28 -7.67 -0.50 -1.03
CA GLU A 28 -6.75 -1.53 -0.53
C GLU A 28 -6.84 -2.84 -1.33
N ALA A 29 -8.05 -3.26 -1.70
CA ALA A 29 -8.24 -4.42 -2.57
C ALA A 29 -7.54 -4.26 -3.92
N HIS A 30 -7.60 -3.06 -4.52
CA HIS A 30 -6.90 -2.77 -5.78
C HIS A 30 -5.38 -2.87 -5.58
N LYS A 31 -4.82 -2.27 -4.52
CA LYS A 31 -3.38 -2.31 -4.27
C LYS A 31 -2.85 -3.71 -4.01
N LEU A 32 -3.58 -4.52 -3.23
CA LEU A 32 -3.25 -5.93 -2.99
C LEU A 32 -3.28 -6.72 -4.30
N GLY A 33 -4.34 -6.54 -5.10
CA GLY A 33 -4.43 -7.09 -6.44
C GLY A 33 -3.21 -6.73 -7.30
N ALA A 34 -2.95 -5.44 -7.46
CA ALA A 34 -1.83 -4.92 -8.25
C ALA A 34 -0.48 -5.46 -7.77
N PHE A 35 -0.29 -5.61 -6.46
CA PHE A 35 0.94 -6.18 -5.90
C PHE A 35 1.08 -7.66 -6.28
N SER A 36 0.01 -8.44 -6.17
CA SER A 36 0.02 -9.86 -6.57
C SER A 36 0.40 -10.04 -8.04
N GLY A 37 -0.18 -9.23 -8.92
CA GLY A 37 0.14 -9.21 -10.34
C GLY A 37 1.58 -8.76 -10.64
N ALA A 38 2.04 -7.72 -9.93
CA ALA A 38 3.42 -7.24 -10.02
C ALA A 38 4.43 -8.33 -9.61
N MET A 39 4.16 -9.07 -8.54
CA MET A 39 5.01 -10.20 -8.12
C MET A 39 5.08 -11.28 -9.20
N LYS A 40 3.94 -11.63 -9.81
CA LYS A 40 3.89 -12.61 -10.90
C LYS A 40 4.67 -12.15 -12.13
N PHE A 41 4.62 -10.86 -12.46
CA PHE A 41 5.43 -10.28 -13.52
C PHE A 41 6.94 -10.36 -13.20
N CYS A 42 7.32 -9.95 -11.99
CA CYS A 42 8.71 -9.99 -11.54
C CYS A 42 9.27 -11.42 -11.52
N GLU A 43 8.48 -12.38 -11.05
CA GLU A 43 8.76 -13.84 -11.07
C GLU A 43 9.09 -14.31 -12.50
N LYS A 44 8.23 -14.00 -13.47
CA LYS A 44 8.40 -14.40 -14.88
C LYS A 44 9.56 -13.72 -15.58
N LYS A 45 9.81 -12.44 -15.27
CA LYS A 45 10.72 -11.60 -16.06
C LYS A 45 12.14 -11.53 -15.52
N TYR A 46 12.30 -11.53 -14.20
CA TYR A 46 13.59 -11.29 -13.54
C TYR A 46 13.93 -12.49 -12.65
N GLY A 47 14.62 -13.48 -13.24
CA GLY A 47 15.12 -14.65 -12.53
C GLY A 47 16.09 -14.29 -11.38
N GLY A 48 16.19 -15.20 -10.39
CA GLY A 48 17.12 -15.11 -9.26
C GLY A 48 16.48 -14.94 -7.88
N LYS A 49 15.18 -14.65 -7.80
CA LYS A 49 14.39 -14.57 -6.55
C LYS A 49 12.97 -15.11 -6.71
N GLU A 50 12.79 -16.06 -7.63
CA GLU A 50 11.50 -16.65 -8.00
C GLU A 50 10.67 -17.06 -6.78
N GLU A 51 11.28 -17.81 -5.86
CA GLU A 51 10.63 -18.24 -4.62
C GLU A 51 10.11 -17.06 -3.78
N ARG A 52 10.86 -15.96 -3.66
CA ARG A 52 10.44 -14.81 -2.85
C ARG A 52 9.25 -14.09 -3.47
N TYR A 53 9.25 -13.92 -4.80
CA TYR A 53 8.13 -13.34 -5.52
C TYR A 53 6.90 -14.24 -5.43
N GLN A 54 7.09 -15.55 -5.61
CA GLN A 54 6.04 -16.56 -5.47
C GLN A 54 5.43 -16.53 -4.06
N TRP A 55 6.24 -16.52 -3.01
CA TRP A 55 5.78 -16.43 -1.62
C TRP A 55 4.99 -15.16 -1.34
N ALA A 56 5.49 -14.01 -1.80
CA ALA A 56 4.79 -12.73 -1.66
C ALA A 56 3.44 -12.75 -2.39
N ARG A 57 3.41 -13.28 -3.61
CA ARG A 57 2.20 -13.45 -4.43
C ARG A 57 1.18 -14.36 -3.75
N LEU A 58 1.60 -15.52 -3.26
CA LEU A 58 0.72 -16.51 -2.61
C LEU A 58 0.08 -15.97 -1.33
N ARG A 59 0.85 -15.22 -0.53
CA ARG A 59 0.33 -14.57 0.67
C ARG A 59 -0.80 -13.60 0.34
N VAL A 60 -0.59 -12.74 -0.65
CA VAL A 60 -1.61 -11.79 -1.07
C VAL A 60 -2.80 -12.48 -1.76
N ALA A 61 -2.55 -13.56 -2.51
CA ALA A 61 -3.63 -14.37 -3.09
C ALA A 61 -4.56 -14.96 -2.01
N LYS A 62 -4.02 -15.34 -0.84
CA LYS A 62 -4.82 -15.78 0.30
C LYS A 62 -5.75 -14.67 0.81
N GLU A 63 -5.25 -13.45 0.97
CA GLU A 63 -6.08 -12.30 1.37
C GLU A 63 -7.20 -12.03 0.35
N VAL A 64 -6.85 -11.99 -0.94
CA VAL A 64 -7.81 -11.78 -2.03
C VAL A 64 -8.85 -12.91 -2.08
N SER A 65 -8.47 -14.15 -1.74
CA SER A 65 -9.40 -15.28 -1.72
C SER A 65 -10.54 -15.10 -0.71
N GLY A 66 -10.25 -14.47 0.44
CA GLY A 66 -11.21 -14.15 1.50
C GLY A 66 -12.08 -12.93 1.20
N MET A 67 -11.77 -12.15 0.16
CA MET A 67 -12.62 -11.04 -0.29
C MET A 67 -13.86 -11.55 -1.03
N SER A 68 -14.93 -10.76 -1.00
CA SER A 68 -16.15 -11.00 -1.76
C SER A 68 -16.59 -9.77 -2.56
N GLY A 69 -17.48 -9.99 -3.53
CA GLY A 69 -18.11 -8.93 -4.32
C GLY A 69 -17.12 -8.00 -5.03
N SER A 70 -17.42 -6.69 -4.99
CA SER A 70 -16.68 -5.65 -5.70
C SER A 70 -15.19 -5.60 -5.34
N ASN A 71 -14.83 -5.87 -4.07
CA ASN A 71 -13.43 -5.84 -3.64
C ASN A 71 -12.61 -6.97 -4.29
N LYS A 72 -13.17 -8.19 -4.33
CA LYS A 72 -12.53 -9.31 -5.03
C LYS A 72 -12.33 -8.98 -6.51
N THR A 73 -13.37 -8.44 -7.16
CA THR A 73 -13.28 -8.03 -8.57
C THR A 73 -12.19 -6.98 -8.79
N LYS A 74 -12.14 -5.92 -7.96
CA LYS A 74 -11.10 -4.88 -8.04
C LYS A 74 -9.69 -5.46 -7.87
N ALA A 75 -9.50 -6.38 -6.93
CA ALA A 75 -8.21 -7.03 -6.71
C ALA A 75 -7.79 -7.88 -7.92
N LEU A 76 -8.70 -8.70 -8.46
CA LEU A 76 -8.42 -9.54 -9.62
C LEU A 76 -8.07 -8.72 -10.87
N LEU A 77 -8.83 -7.65 -11.15
CA LEU A 77 -8.57 -6.77 -12.28
C LEU A 77 -7.24 -6.02 -12.13
N ALA A 78 -6.94 -5.53 -10.94
CA ALA A 78 -5.67 -4.86 -10.67
C ALA A 78 -4.48 -5.81 -10.82
N SER A 79 -4.63 -7.06 -10.38
CA SER A 79 -3.62 -8.12 -10.55
C SER A 79 -3.36 -8.40 -12.03
N ASP A 80 -4.40 -8.67 -12.82
CA ASP A 80 -4.25 -8.92 -14.26
C ASP A 80 -3.57 -7.73 -14.97
N ASN A 81 -4.02 -6.50 -14.67
CA ASN A 81 -3.46 -5.30 -15.27
C ASN A 81 -1.97 -5.11 -14.92
N ALA A 82 -1.60 -5.29 -13.65
CA ALA A 82 -0.21 -5.15 -13.20
C ALA A 82 0.70 -6.23 -13.82
N GLU A 83 0.23 -7.48 -13.88
CA GLU A 83 0.96 -8.58 -14.50
C GLU A 83 1.20 -8.32 -16.00
N ARG A 84 0.13 -7.97 -16.73
CA ARG A 84 0.19 -7.81 -18.19
C ARG A 84 0.98 -6.59 -18.62
N LYS A 85 0.84 -5.46 -17.92
CA LYS A 85 1.53 -4.22 -18.26
C LYS A 85 2.95 -4.14 -17.70
N GLY A 86 3.27 -4.97 -16.70
CA GLY A 86 4.52 -4.84 -15.96
C GLY A 86 4.59 -3.50 -15.23
N THR A 87 3.51 -3.12 -14.55
CA THR A 87 3.41 -1.85 -13.82
C THR A 87 2.79 -2.06 -12.45
N TYR A 88 3.23 -1.31 -11.44
CA TYR A 88 2.64 -1.28 -10.12
C TYR A 88 2.27 0.15 -9.74
N LEU A 89 0.96 0.40 -9.52
CA LEU A 89 0.41 1.72 -9.16
C LEU A 89 0.89 2.87 -10.06
N GLY A 90 1.02 2.60 -11.37
CA GLY A 90 1.45 3.58 -12.37
C GLY A 90 2.95 3.55 -12.70
N ASN A 91 3.77 2.93 -11.86
CA ASN A 91 5.21 2.83 -12.08
C ASN A 91 5.57 1.58 -12.89
N ARG A 92 6.49 1.70 -13.85
CA ARG A 92 6.97 0.56 -14.64
C ARG A 92 7.89 -0.32 -13.80
N LEU A 93 7.71 -1.63 -13.89
CA LEU A 93 8.50 -2.61 -13.16
C LEU A 93 9.76 -2.94 -13.94
N ASP A 94 10.88 -2.41 -13.47
CA ASP A 94 12.20 -2.89 -13.81
C ASP A 94 12.76 -3.82 -12.72
N LYS A 95 14.00 -4.28 -12.90
CA LYS A 95 14.64 -5.19 -11.94
C LYS A 95 14.76 -4.57 -10.54
N ARG A 96 15.10 -3.28 -10.43
CA ARG A 96 15.28 -2.61 -9.14
C ARG A 96 13.94 -2.41 -8.45
N GLU A 97 12.92 -2.01 -9.20
CA GLU A 97 11.55 -1.88 -8.70
C GLU A 97 11.03 -3.21 -8.16
N CYS A 98 11.18 -4.30 -8.92
CA CYS A 98 10.82 -5.65 -8.47
C CYS A 98 11.50 -6.02 -7.14
N GLU A 99 12.79 -5.75 -7.00
CA GLU A 99 13.51 -6.00 -5.75
C GLU A 99 13.06 -5.08 -4.61
N GLY A 100 12.68 -3.84 -4.92
CA GLY A 100 12.12 -2.88 -3.98
C GLY A 100 10.78 -3.35 -3.41
N LEU A 101 9.92 -3.92 -4.27
CA LEU A 101 8.63 -4.46 -3.84
C LEU A 101 8.75 -5.56 -2.77
N LEU A 102 9.80 -6.40 -2.84
CA LEU A 102 10.06 -7.42 -1.79
C LEU A 102 10.46 -6.82 -0.44
N LYS A 103 10.89 -5.56 -0.42
CA LYS A 103 11.31 -4.85 0.80
C LYS A 103 10.17 -4.06 1.43
N LEU A 104 9.01 -3.95 0.77
CA LEU A 104 7.86 -3.22 1.28
C LEU A 104 7.35 -3.89 2.58
N ARG A 105 7.75 -3.32 3.72
CA ARG A 105 7.27 -3.70 5.05
C ARG A 105 5.77 -3.43 5.20
N GLU A 106 5.22 -2.49 4.43
CA GLU A 106 3.81 -2.11 4.49
C GLU A 106 2.89 -3.26 4.10
N TRP A 107 3.29 -4.14 3.17
CA TRP A 107 2.48 -5.31 2.82
C TRP A 107 2.59 -6.47 3.82
N LYS A 108 3.63 -6.48 4.67
CA LYS A 108 3.72 -7.37 5.84
C LYS A 108 2.68 -7.04 6.91
N ARG A 109 2.22 -5.78 6.99
CA ARG A 109 1.21 -5.33 7.96
C ARG A 109 -0.17 -5.93 7.70
N PHE A 110 -0.51 -6.23 6.44
CA PHE A 110 -1.80 -6.80 6.08
C PHE A 110 -1.89 -8.32 6.28
N SER A 111 -0.80 -9.00 6.64
CA SER A 111 -0.78 -10.44 6.92
C SER A 111 -0.73 -10.79 8.41
N GLN A 112 -0.94 -9.82 9.30
CA GLN A 112 -0.91 -10.00 10.77
C GLN A 112 -2.26 -9.71 11.44
N ARG A 113 -3.37 -9.75 10.69
CA ARG A 113 -4.72 -9.77 11.27
C ARG A 113 -5.30 -11.16 11.18
#